data_AF-A0A7C1ZJB6-F1
#
_entry.id   AF-A0A7C1ZJB6-F1
#
_cell.length_a   1.000
_cell.length_b   1.000
_cell.length_c   1.000
_cell.angle_alpha   90.00
_cell.angle_beta   90.00
_cell.angle_gamma   90.00
#
_symmetry.space_group_name_H-M   'P 1'
#
loop_
_entity.id
_entity.type
_entity.pdbx_description
1 polymer ?
#
loop_
_entity_poly.entity_id
_entity_poly.type
_entity_poly.pdbx_seq_one_letter_code
_entity_poly.pdbx_strand_id
1 'polypeptide(L)'
;MIKRLLIRKKWKSKVKDRLGYIQKLNSSSDELKLRVALIDVNKLFDFVLAKLKTKGDSYGERLINSKYLINENLYNRVLNAEEIKQQLSQDPEFVIQKDHVRKLIWDVRKAMLEIIPE
;
A
#
# COMPACT_ATOMS: atom_id res chain seq x y z
N MET A 1 -27.11 -13.97 10.63
CA MET A 1 -25.93 -14.38 9.82
C MET A 1 -25.61 -13.45 8.63
N ILE A 2 -26.62 -12.88 7.96
CA ILE A 2 -26.49 -12.07 6.72
C ILE A 2 -25.68 -10.77 6.89
N LYS A 3 -25.77 -10.07 8.03
CA LYS A 3 -25.03 -8.81 8.28
C LYS A 3 -23.50 -8.95 8.23
N ARG A 4 -22.94 -10.11 8.63
CA ARG A 4 -21.48 -10.34 8.63
C ARG A 4 -20.91 -10.50 7.22
N LEU A 5 -21.67 -11.06 6.28
CA LEU A 5 -21.26 -11.22 4.88
C LEU A 5 -21.25 -9.89 4.11
N LEU A 6 -22.23 -9.02 4.37
CA LEU A 6 -22.29 -7.68 3.73
C LEU A 6 -21.14 -6.76 4.14
N ILE A 7 -20.71 -6.81 5.42
CA ILE A 7 -19.58 -6.01 5.92
C ILE A 7 -18.26 -6.46 5.29
N ARG A 8 -18.08 -7.78 5.05
CA ARG A 8 -16.88 -8.33 4.40
C ARG A 8 -16.71 -7.86 2.96
N LYS A 9 -17.79 -7.66 2.20
CA LYS A 9 -17.72 -7.14 0.82
C LYS A 9 -17.45 -5.64 0.75
N LYS A 10 -17.91 -4.86 1.74
CA LYS A 10 -17.88 -3.38 1.68
C LYS A 10 -16.47 -2.79 1.71
N TRP A 11 -15.53 -3.37 2.47
CA TRP A 11 -14.18 -2.82 2.56
C TRP A 11 -13.33 -3.16 1.34
N LYS A 12 -13.50 -4.35 0.74
CA LYS A 12 -12.80 -4.74 -0.51
C LYS A 12 -13.14 -3.78 -1.65
N SER A 13 -14.42 -3.41 -1.81
CA SER A 13 -14.84 -2.39 -2.79
C SER A 13 -14.13 -1.05 -2.55
N LYS A 14 -14.09 -0.58 -1.29
CA LYS A 14 -13.39 0.66 -0.93
C LYS A 14 -11.90 0.61 -1.27
N VAL A 15 -11.24 -0.54 -1.08
CA VAL A 15 -9.84 -0.73 -1.47
C VAL A 15 -9.70 -0.62 -2.99
N LYS A 16 -10.57 -1.27 -3.76
CA LYS A 16 -10.57 -1.18 -5.22
C LYS A 16 -10.77 0.26 -5.72
N ASP A 17 -11.72 0.98 -5.14
CA ASP A 17 -12.00 2.37 -5.49
C ASP A 17 -10.78 3.26 -5.18
N ARG A 18 -10.16 3.07 -4.01
CA ARG A 18 -8.97 3.82 -3.60
C ARG A 18 -7.75 3.49 -4.47
N LEU A 19 -7.55 2.23 -4.85
CA LEU A 19 -6.52 1.84 -5.82
C LEU A 19 -6.74 2.50 -7.19
N GLY A 20 -7.99 2.66 -7.62
CA GLY A 20 -8.34 3.41 -8.83
C GLY A 20 -7.92 4.88 -8.75
N TYR A 21 -8.14 5.53 -7.61
CA TYR A 21 -7.68 6.90 -7.37
C TYR A 21 -6.14 7.00 -7.34
N ILE A 22 -5.46 6.12 -6.60
CA ILE A 22 -4.00 6.08 -6.54
C ILE A 22 -3.39 5.88 -7.94
N GLN A 23 -4.00 5.04 -8.77
CA GLN A 23 -3.54 4.81 -10.14
C GLN A 23 -3.55 6.10 -10.98
N LYS A 24 -4.58 6.94 -10.82
CA LYS A 24 -4.68 8.24 -11.52
C LYS A 24 -3.56 9.20 -11.09
N LEU A 25 -3.21 9.18 -9.81
CA LEU A 25 -2.07 9.96 -9.30
C LEU A 25 -0.73 9.42 -9.84
N ASN A 26 -0.58 8.09 -9.88
CA ASN A 26 0.63 7.41 -10.35
C ASN A 26 0.96 7.70 -11.82
N SER A 27 -0.07 7.91 -12.64
CA SER A 27 0.06 8.30 -14.05
C SER A 27 0.37 9.78 -14.27
N SER A 28 0.46 10.60 -13.21
CA SER A 28 0.81 12.00 -13.35
C SER A 28 2.31 12.20 -13.56
N SER A 29 2.69 13.27 -14.27
CA SER A 29 4.07 13.77 -14.36
C SER A 29 4.46 14.65 -13.16
N ASP A 30 3.48 15.10 -12.38
CA ASP A 30 3.63 15.92 -11.18
C ASP A 30 4.22 15.08 -10.04
N GLU A 31 5.34 15.54 -9.51
CA GLU A 31 6.07 14.88 -8.43
C GLU A 31 5.26 14.83 -7.12
N LEU A 32 4.55 15.91 -6.80
CA LEU A 32 3.74 15.97 -5.58
C LEU A 32 2.64 14.91 -5.62
N LYS A 33 2.02 14.70 -6.78
CA LYS A 33 1.01 13.64 -6.96
C LYS A 33 1.61 12.24 -6.79
N LEU A 34 2.85 12.01 -7.23
CA LEU A 34 3.55 10.74 -7.00
C LEU A 34 3.86 10.51 -5.52
N ARG A 35 4.32 11.54 -4.80
CA ARG A 35 4.54 11.46 -3.35
C ARG A 35 3.24 11.12 -2.61
N VAL A 36 2.15 11.80 -2.96
CA VAL A 36 0.82 11.52 -2.40
C VAL A 36 0.38 10.09 -2.74
N ALA A 37 0.60 9.62 -3.97
CA ALA A 37 0.26 8.26 -4.37
C ALA A 37 1.01 7.20 -3.55
N LEU A 38 2.31 7.40 -3.29
CA LEU A 38 3.13 6.50 -2.48
C LEU A 38 2.70 6.48 -1.01
N ILE A 39 2.38 7.65 -0.44
CA ILE A 39 1.87 7.73 0.94
C ILE A 39 0.51 7.02 1.04
N ASP A 40 -0.38 7.28 0.09
CA ASP A 40 -1.73 6.72 0.08
C ASP A 40 -1.73 5.21 -0.14
N VAL A 41 -0.85 4.67 -0.98
CA VAL A 41 -0.79 3.22 -1.23
C VAL A 41 -0.27 2.46 0.00
N ASN A 42 0.71 3.00 0.73
CA ASN A 42 1.19 2.41 1.98
C ASN A 42 0.12 2.47 3.08
N LYS A 43 -0.57 3.61 3.24
CA LYS A 43 -1.71 3.73 4.18
C LYS A 43 -2.84 2.76 3.84
N LEU A 44 -3.13 2.59 2.55
CA LEU A 44 -4.13 1.64 2.11
C LEU A 44 -3.70 0.20 2.42
N PHE A 45 -2.41 -0.11 2.24
CA PHE A 45 -1.91 -1.43 2.55
C PHE A 45 -1.97 -1.74 4.04
N ASP A 46 -1.61 -0.78 4.89
CA ASP A 46 -1.76 -0.89 6.34
C ASP A 46 -3.21 -1.22 6.73
N PHE A 47 -4.17 -0.51 6.13
CA PHE A 47 -5.59 -0.80 6.32
C PHE A 47 -5.95 -2.25 5.91
N VAL A 48 -5.42 -2.75 4.78
CA VAL A 48 -5.64 -4.14 4.34
C VAL A 48 -5.07 -5.13 5.36
N LEU A 49 -3.83 -4.94 5.82
CA LEU A 49 -3.20 -5.80 6.82
C LEU A 49 -4.00 -5.82 8.13
N ALA A 50 -4.48 -4.65 8.58
CA ALA A 50 -5.36 -4.55 9.74
C ALA A 50 -6.69 -5.31 9.53
N LYS A 51 -7.27 -5.28 8.31
CA LYS A 51 -8.48 -6.07 7.98
C LYS A 51 -8.23 -7.56 7.95
N LEU A 52 -7.02 -7.99 7.61
CA LEU A 52 -6.57 -9.38 7.67
C LEU A 52 -6.13 -9.80 9.09
N LYS A 53 -6.23 -8.89 10.08
CA LYS A 53 -5.87 -9.12 11.48
C LYS A 53 -4.38 -9.42 11.69
N THR A 54 -3.50 -8.89 10.83
CA THR A 54 -2.08 -8.93 11.08
C THR A 54 -1.76 -8.12 12.34
N LYS A 55 -0.97 -8.70 13.25
CA LYS A 55 -0.59 -8.08 14.53
C LYS A 55 0.45 -6.99 14.34
N GLY A 56 0.47 -6.01 15.23
CA GLY A 56 1.40 -4.88 15.23
C GLY A 56 0.66 -3.56 15.43
N ASP A 57 1.28 -2.62 16.11
CA ASP A 57 0.70 -1.32 16.43
C ASP A 57 0.93 -0.32 15.30
N SER A 58 2.09 -0.42 14.64
CA SER A 58 2.48 0.37 13.47
C SER A 58 2.30 -0.39 12.14
N TYR A 59 2.31 0.35 11.03
CA TYR A 59 2.34 -0.24 9.69
C TYR A 59 3.61 -1.09 9.48
N GLY A 60 4.78 -0.60 9.91
CA GLY A 60 6.04 -1.35 9.81
C GLY A 60 5.99 -2.69 10.53
N GLU A 61 5.46 -2.73 11.76
CA GLU A 61 5.26 -3.99 12.49
C GLU A 61 4.27 -4.92 11.80
N ARG A 62 3.12 -4.38 11.35
CA ARG A 62 2.14 -5.19 10.60
C ARG A 62 2.74 -5.73 9.30
N LEU A 63 3.57 -4.96 8.61
CA LEU A 63 4.26 -5.39 7.41
C LEU A 63 5.22 -6.54 7.71
N ILE A 64 6.10 -6.39 8.71
CA ILE A 64 7.03 -7.46 9.15
C ILE A 64 6.26 -8.74 9.50
N ASN A 65 5.21 -8.61 10.31
CA ASN A 65 4.35 -9.72 10.71
C ASN A 65 3.49 -10.28 9.57
N SER A 66 3.51 -9.68 8.38
CA SER A 66 2.82 -10.15 7.18
C SER A 66 3.74 -10.84 6.17
N LYS A 67 5.05 -11.00 6.45
CA LYS A 67 6.01 -11.59 5.50
C LYS A 67 5.55 -12.92 4.89
N TYR A 68 4.85 -13.76 5.66
CA TYR A 68 4.36 -15.06 5.20
C TYR A 68 3.14 -14.99 4.26
N LEU A 69 2.50 -13.82 4.13
CA LEU A 69 1.34 -13.62 3.26
C LEU A 69 1.74 -13.27 1.83
N ILE A 70 2.97 -12.80 1.61
CA ILE A 70 3.42 -12.21 0.35
C ILE A 70 4.67 -12.96 -0.11
N ASN A 71 4.81 -13.21 -1.41
CA ASN A 71 6.07 -13.69 -1.97
C ASN A 71 7.28 -12.85 -1.51
N GLU A 72 8.39 -13.49 -1.11
CA GLU A 72 9.56 -12.82 -0.53
C GLU A 72 10.13 -11.69 -1.40
N ASN A 73 10.23 -11.90 -2.72
CA ASN A 73 10.73 -10.88 -3.63
C ASN A 73 9.80 -9.66 -3.66
N LEU A 74 8.49 -9.86 -3.57
CA LEU A 74 7.51 -8.78 -3.54
C LEU A 74 7.48 -8.09 -2.18
N TYR A 75 7.60 -8.85 -1.08
CA TYR A 75 7.73 -8.31 0.28
C TYR A 75 8.90 -7.32 0.38
N ASN A 76 10.09 -7.68 -0.11
CA ASN A 76 11.26 -6.79 -0.06
C ASN A 76 11.05 -5.50 -0.86
N ARG A 77 10.31 -5.57 -1.97
CA ARG A 77 9.95 -4.37 -2.75
C ARG A 77 8.94 -3.48 -2.03
N VAL A 78 8.01 -4.06 -1.27
CA VAL A 78 7.10 -3.29 -0.42
C VAL A 78 7.83 -2.67 0.77
N LEU A 79 8.80 -3.36 1.35
CA LEU A 79 9.62 -2.82 2.43
C LEU A 79 10.37 -1.56 1.97
N ASN A 80 10.99 -1.61 0.79
CA ASN A 80 11.61 -0.44 0.15
C ASN A 80 10.58 0.69 -0.07
N ALA A 81 9.35 0.38 -0.47
CA ALA A 81 8.30 1.39 -0.62
C ALA A 81 7.96 2.12 0.68
N GLU A 82 7.99 1.42 1.83
CA GLU A 82 7.80 2.05 3.14
C GLU A 82 9.02 2.89 3.55
N GLU A 83 10.25 2.41 3.30
CA GLU A 83 11.47 3.17 3.57
C GLU A 83 11.51 4.50 2.80
N ILE A 84 11.21 4.48 1.50
CA ILE A 84 11.12 5.71 0.69
C ILE A 84 10.01 6.64 1.21
N LYS A 85 8.87 6.08 1.64
CA LYS A 85 7.79 6.88 2.25
C LYS A 85 8.22 7.52 3.57
N GLN A 86 9.04 6.84 4.37
CA GLN A 86 9.59 7.39 5.62
C GLN A 86 10.55 8.53 5.33
N GLN A 87 11.47 8.35 4.37
CA GLN A 87 12.38 9.41 3.93
C GLN A 87 11.62 10.65 3.46
N LEU A 88 10.61 10.48 2.60
CA LEU A 88 9.73 11.57 2.15
C LEU A 88 8.98 12.29 3.28
N SER A 89 8.72 11.60 4.39
CA SER A 89 8.03 12.18 5.54
C SER A 89 8.98 12.96 6.46
N GLN A 90 10.26 12.59 6.47
CA GLN A 90 11.29 13.19 7.32
C GLN A 90 12.00 14.34 6.62
N ASP A 91 12.17 14.24 5.31
CA ASP A 91 12.89 15.21 4.48
C ASP A 91 11.99 15.70 3.32
N PRO A 92 11.42 16.91 3.44
CA PRO A 92 10.64 17.53 2.37
C PRO A 92 11.44 17.73 1.07
N GLU A 93 12.75 17.94 1.16
CA GLU A 93 13.65 18.19 0.03
C GLU A 93 14.13 16.91 -0.66
N PHE A 94 13.83 15.73 -0.09
CA PHE A 94 14.22 14.43 -0.64
C PHE A 94 13.77 14.28 -2.10
N VAL A 95 14.72 14.20 -3.03
CA VAL A 95 14.42 14.12 -4.47
C VAL A 95 14.08 12.68 -4.86
N ILE A 96 12.92 12.49 -5.50
CA ILE A 96 12.51 11.15 -5.96
C ILE A 96 12.83 10.90 -7.42
N GLN A 97 13.27 9.67 -7.72
CA GLN A 97 13.25 9.17 -9.09
C GLN A 97 11.81 8.71 -9.41
N LYS A 98 11.13 9.45 -10.28
CA LYS A 98 9.70 9.25 -10.57
C LYS A 98 9.37 7.82 -11.01
N ASP A 99 10.19 7.23 -11.89
CA ASP A 99 9.94 5.87 -12.38
C ASP A 99 10.16 4.80 -11.31
N HIS A 100 11.11 5.02 -10.41
CA HIS A 100 11.30 4.16 -9.24
C HIS A 100 10.07 4.22 -8.33
N VAL A 101 9.57 5.42 -8.00
CA VAL A 101 8.37 5.57 -7.17
C VAL A 101 7.13 4.95 -7.81
N ARG A 102 6.96 5.09 -9.13
CA ARG A 102 5.86 4.42 -9.86
C ARG A 102 5.91 2.91 -9.72
N LYS A 103 7.11 2.33 -9.81
CA LYS A 103 7.32 0.89 -9.63
C LYS A 103 6.99 0.46 -8.21
N LEU A 104 7.43 1.21 -7.20
CA LEU A 104 7.11 0.93 -5.80
C LEU A 104 5.60 0.96 -5.55
N ILE A 105 4.89 1.97 -6.07
CA ILE A 105 3.42 2.04 -5.96
C ILE A 105 2.76 0.80 -6.58
N TRP A 106 3.27 0.35 -7.73
CA TRP A 106 2.77 -0.84 -8.40
C TRP A 106 3.06 -2.12 -7.60
N ASP A 107 4.24 -2.25 -7.01
CA ASP A 107 4.60 -3.40 -6.16
C ASP A 107 3.70 -3.48 -4.92
N VAL A 108 3.45 -2.37 -4.22
CA VAL A 108 2.51 -2.35 -3.08
C VAL A 108 1.10 -2.73 -3.52
N ARG A 109 0.64 -2.23 -4.68
CA ARG A 109 -0.64 -2.64 -5.28
C ARG A 109 -0.67 -4.15 -5.54
N LYS A 110 0.37 -4.71 -6.13
CA LYS A 110 0.43 -6.15 -6.44
C LYS A 110 0.37 -6.98 -5.14
N ALA A 111 1.11 -6.58 -4.12
CA ALA A 111 1.12 -7.25 -2.82
C ALA A 111 -0.26 -7.22 -2.17
N MET A 112 -0.97 -6.08 -2.22
CA MET A 112 -2.35 -5.99 -1.76
C MET A 112 -3.27 -6.99 -2.46
N LEU A 113 -3.17 -7.10 -3.79
CA LEU A 113 -4.03 -7.99 -4.57
C LEU A 113 -3.72 -9.48 -4.33
N GLU A 114 -2.48 -9.83 -3.98
CA GLU A 114 -2.08 -11.20 -3.64
C GLU A 114 -2.74 -11.69 -2.34
N ILE A 115 -2.96 -10.79 -1.38
CA ILE A 115 -3.43 -11.16 -0.04
C ILE A 115 -4.92 -10.88 0.22
N ILE A 116 -5.60 -10.19 -0.70
CA ILE A 116 -7.05 -9.97 -0.61
C ILE A 116 -7.74 -11.22 -1.17
N PRO A 117 -8.39 -12.05 -0.33
CA PRO A 117 -9.14 -13.20 -0.84
C PRO A 117 -10.29 -12.71 -1.73
N GLU A 118 -10.75 -13.53 -2.67
CA GLU A 118 -11.93 -13.23 -3.51
C GLU A 118 -13.22 -13.06 -2.68
#